data_AF-A0A1G0LP22-F1
#
_entry.id   AF-A0A1G0LP22-F1
#
_cell.length_a   1.000
_cell.length_b   1.000
_cell.length_c   1.000
_cell.angle_alpha   90.00
_cell.angle_beta   90.00
_cell.angle_gamma   90.00
#
_symmetry.space_group_name_H-M   'P 1'
#
loop_
_entity.id
_entity.type
_entity.pdbx_description
1 polymer ?
#
loop_
_entity_poly.entity_id
_entity_poly.type
_entity_poly.pdbx_seq_one_letter_code
_entity_poly.pdbx_strand_id
1 'polypeptide(L)'
;PQWYVEAQLHNFKAARRGYAPHDTAGIRMKSMAWTLRDSADVASVAQYVASLPAPSASPVLSGNTAAGQATFQLCLACHGADAAGTPELHAPPLAGRSDWYLLSQLHKFRAGWRGTDTADMWGQTMRANALTMDDTTMVNVLAYIQTLRQASR
;
A
#
# COMPACT_ATOMS: atom_id res chain seq x y z
N PRO A 1 8.14 -0.62 -6.71
CA PRO A 1 8.81 0.27 -7.69
C PRO A 1 9.47 1.43 -6.93
N GLN A 2 10.57 1.99 -7.46
CA GLN A 2 11.34 3.05 -6.79
C GLN A 2 10.47 4.25 -6.41
N TRP A 3 9.72 4.80 -7.38
CA TRP A 3 8.87 5.99 -7.18
C TRP A 3 7.94 5.86 -5.97
N TYR A 4 7.39 4.66 -5.74
CA TYR A 4 6.47 4.44 -4.63
C TYR A 4 7.21 4.37 -3.30
N VAL A 5 8.35 3.68 -3.26
CA VAL A 5 9.19 3.57 -2.06
C VAL A 5 9.66 4.96 -1.64
N GLU A 6 10.13 5.76 -2.59
CA GLU A 6 10.54 7.15 -2.40
C GLU A 6 9.40 8.00 -1.80
N ALA A 7 8.20 7.96 -2.40
CA ALA A 7 7.03 8.65 -1.87
C ALA A 7 6.67 8.21 -0.44
N GLN A 8 6.78 6.92 -0.13
CA GLN A 8 6.51 6.43 1.24
C GLN A 8 7.57 6.89 2.23
N LEU A 9 8.85 6.88 1.87
CA LEU A 9 9.93 7.39 2.72
C LEU A 9 9.77 8.88 3.00
N HIS A 10 9.38 9.69 2.02
CA HIS A 10 9.05 11.09 2.24
C HIS A 10 7.86 11.26 3.20
N ASN A 11 6.82 10.45 3.06
CA ASN A 11 5.66 10.50 3.99
C ASN A 11 6.03 10.08 5.41
N PHE A 12 6.94 9.11 5.59
CA PHE A 12 7.48 8.78 6.90
C PHE A 12 8.37 9.90 7.46
N LYS A 13 9.29 10.43 6.65
CA LYS A 13 10.19 11.52 7.07
C LYS A 13 9.42 12.78 7.48
N ALA A 14 8.33 13.10 6.79
CA ALA A 14 7.43 14.21 7.11
C ALA A 14 6.40 13.90 8.21
N ALA A 15 6.47 12.73 8.85
CA ALA A 15 5.52 12.26 9.86
C ALA A 15 4.05 12.19 9.42
N ARG A 16 3.77 12.23 8.11
CA ARG A 16 2.44 11.96 7.51
C ARG A 16 2.04 10.49 7.65
N ARG A 17 3.03 9.62 7.90
CA ARG A 17 2.87 8.22 8.31
C ARG A 17 3.68 7.94 9.57
N GLY A 18 3.22 7.01 10.39
CA GLY A 18 3.91 6.64 11.63
C GLY A 18 3.76 7.65 12.78
N TYR A 19 2.74 8.51 12.72
CA TYR A 19 2.35 9.39 13.84
C TYR A 19 1.39 8.69 14.83
N ALA A 20 0.61 7.70 14.38
CA ALA A 20 -0.39 7.05 15.21
C ALA A 20 0.26 6.23 16.35
N PRO A 21 -0.17 6.39 17.62
CA PRO A 21 0.48 5.75 18.78
C PRO A 21 0.55 4.21 18.71
N HIS A 22 -0.43 3.58 18.07
CA HIS A 22 -0.52 2.12 17.95
C HIS A 22 0.05 1.57 16.63
N ASP A 23 0.55 2.42 15.73
CA ASP A 23 1.25 1.98 14.51
C ASP A 23 2.73 1.71 14.79
N THR A 24 3.04 0.66 15.55
CA THR A 24 4.44 0.36 15.93
C THR A 24 5.35 0.18 14.70
N ALA A 25 4.86 -0.43 13.62
CA ALA A 25 5.59 -0.59 12.37
C ALA A 25 5.83 0.76 11.69
N GLY A 26 4.82 1.63 11.65
CA GLY A 26 4.94 2.97 11.10
C GLY A 26 5.87 3.87 11.92
N ILE A 27 5.84 3.76 13.24
CA ILE A 27 6.76 4.48 14.15
C ILE A 27 8.20 4.06 13.86
N ARG A 28 8.48 2.74 13.73
CA ARG A 28 9.81 2.26 13.35
C ARG A 28 10.26 2.82 12.00
N MET A 29 9.40 2.76 10.99
CA MET A 29 9.71 3.30 9.67
C MET A 29 9.92 4.82 9.67
N LYS A 30 9.15 5.58 10.47
CA LYS A 30 9.36 7.01 10.68
C LYS A 30 10.74 7.30 11.27
N SER A 31 11.13 6.58 12.33
CA SER A 31 12.45 6.72 12.94
C SER A 31 13.58 6.41 11.97
N MET A 32 13.44 5.36 11.15
CA MET A 32 14.43 5.04 10.11
C MET A 32 14.45 6.08 8.99
N ALA A 33 13.30 6.61 8.56
CA ALA A 33 13.25 7.64 7.53
C ALA A 33 13.82 8.99 7.99
N TRP A 34 13.78 9.28 9.29
CA TRP A 34 14.39 10.49 9.86
C TRP A 34 15.92 10.50 9.81
N THR A 35 16.58 9.34 9.72
CA THR A 35 18.05 9.29 9.60
C THR A 35 18.56 9.62 8.20
N LEU A 36 17.70 9.55 7.19
CA LEU A 36 18.00 9.97 5.82
C LEU A 36 18.12 11.49 5.80
N ARG A 37 19.28 12.05 5.46
CA ARG A 37 19.56 13.48 5.69
C ARG A 37 18.79 14.37 4.73
N ASP A 38 18.87 14.04 3.45
CA ASP A 38 18.31 14.80 2.34
C ASP A 38 17.57 13.90 1.34
N SER A 39 17.07 14.50 0.25
CA SER A 39 16.36 13.78 -0.80
C SER A 39 17.24 12.81 -1.59
N ALA A 40 18.57 13.02 -1.62
CA ALA A 40 19.49 12.11 -2.30
C ALA A 40 19.65 10.81 -1.51
N ASP A 41 19.71 10.87 -0.17
CA ASP A 41 19.67 9.69 0.69
C ASP A 41 18.35 8.90 0.49
N VAL A 42 17.21 9.61 0.40
CA VAL A 42 15.90 8.98 0.14
C VAL A 42 15.86 8.28 -1.21
N ALA A 43 16.29 8.95 -2.28
CA ALA A 43 16.33 8.38 -3.62
C ALA A 43 17.25 7.15 -3.69
N SER A 44 18.42 7.21 -3.03
CA SER A 44 19.39 6.11 -2.98
C SER A 44 18.80 4.86 -2.30
N VAL A 45 18.16 5.04 -1.14
CA VAL A 45 17.49 3.92 -0.44
C VAL A 45 16.32 3.38 -1.25
N ALA A 46 15.52 4.26 -1.86
CA ALA A 46 14.39 3.84 -2.69
C ALA A 46 14.83 3.03 -3.91
N GLN A 47 15.92 3.45 -4.57
CA GLN A 47 16.53 2.73 -5.69
C GLN A 47 17.04 1.36 -5.24
N TYR A 48 17.79 1.29 -4.12
CA TYR A 48 18.30 0.03 -3.60
C TYR A 48 17.16 -0.94 -3.26
N VAL A 49 16.14 -0.50 -2.53
CA VAL A 49 14.98 -1.34 -2.18
C VAL A 49 14.24 -1.81 -3.44
N ALA A 50 14.12 -0.97 -4.46
CA ALA A 50 13.49 -1.34 -5.72
C ALA A 50 14.30 -2.36 -6.54
N SER A 51 15.62 -2.44 -6.33
CA SER A 51 16.50 -3.44 -6.96
C SER A 51 16.44 -4.82 -6.30
N LEU A 52 15.89 -4.92 -5.09
CA LEU A 52 15.77 -6.19 -4.38
C LEU A 52 14.76 -7.12 -5.09
N PRO A 53 14.99 -8.44 -5.06
CA PRO A 53 14.01 -9.41 -5.56
C PRO A 53 12.64 -9.19 -4.91
N ALA A 54 11.58 -9.27 -5.71
CA ALA A 54 10.23 -9.17 -5.19
C ALA A 54 9.99 -10.34 -4.20
N PRO A 55 9.58 -10.06 -2.95
CA PRO A 55 9.32 -11.12 -1.99
C PRO A 55 8.13 -11.95 -2.48
N SER A 56 8.32 -13.26 -2.62
CA SER A 56 7.23 -14.20 -2.84
C SER A 56 6.54 -14.46 -1.51
N ALA A 57 5.33 -13.95 -1.34
CA ALA A 57 4.50 -14.23 -0.18
C ALA A 57 3.38 -15.18 -0.57
N SER A 58 3.27 -16.30 0.15
CA SER A 58 2.10 -17.17 0.08
C SER A 58 0.90 -16.44 0.67
N PRO A 59 -0.28 -16.47 0.03
CA PRO A 59 -1.51 -15.96 0.61
C PRO A 59 -1.82 -16.66 1.94
N VAL A 60 -2.24 -15.89 2.93
CA VAL A 60 -2.70 -16.38 4.24
C VAL A 60 -4.17 -16.04 4.51
N LEU A 61 -4.77 -15.13 3.73
CA LEU A 61 -6.18 -14.80 3.82
C LEU A 61 -7.02 -15.77 2.99
N SER A 62 -8.15 -16.18 3.54
CA SER A 62 -9.16 -16.99 2.85
C SER A 62 -10.46 -16.21 2.75
N GLY A 63 -10.76 -15.69 1.56
CA GLY A 63 -11.96 -14.90 1.25
C GLY A 63 -12.69 -15.41 0.02
N ASN A 64 -13.91 -14.94 -0.19
CA ASN A 64 -14.70 -15.21 -1.40
C ASN A 64 -14.17 -14.38 -2.56
N THR A 65 -13.45 -15.01 -3.49
CA THR A 65 -12.84 -14.33 -4.64
C THR A 65 -13.84 -13.79 -5.65
N ALA A 66 -15.03 -14.41 -5.79
CA ALA A 66 -16.08 -13.89 -6.66
C ALA A 66 -16.68 -12.59 -6.11
N ALA A 67 -16.93 -12.54 -4.80
CA ALA A 67 -17.31 -11.30 -4.13
C ALA A 67 -16.18 -10.25 -4.22
N GLY A 68 -14.93 -10.67 -4.03
CA GLY A 68 -13.76 -9.82 -4.17
C GLY A 68 -13.60 -9.21 -5.56
N GLN A 69 -13.85 -9.98 -6.61
CA GLN A 69 -13.82 -9.52 -8.00
C GLN A 69 -14.84 -8.42 -8.26
N ALA A 70 -16.05 -8.55 -7.71
CA ALA A 70 -17.10 -7.54 -7.82
C ALA A 70 -16.68 -6.23 -7.12
N THR A 71 -16.11 -6.32 -5.91
CA THR A 71 -15.58 -5.14 -5.19
C THR A 71 -14.39 -4.51 -5.93
N PHE A 72 -13.50 -5.32 -6.51
CA PHE A 72 -12.30 -4.84 -7.20
C PHE A 72 -12.60 -3.97 -8.44
N GLN A 73 -13.82 -4.02 -8.97
CA GLN A 73 -14.24 -3.14 -10.06
C GLN A 73 -14.10 -1.65 -9.71
N LEU A 74 -14.21 -1.28 -8.44
CA LEU A 74 -13.98 0.09 -7.97
C LEU A 74 -12.48 0.43 -7.90
N CYS A 75 -11.63 -0.58 -7.75
CA CYS A 75 -10.19 -0.42 -7.55
C CYS A 75 -9.42 -0.32 -8.87
N LEU A 76 -9.90 -0.98 -9.93
CA LEU A 76 -9.18 -1.10 -11.21
C LEU A 76 -8.94 0.25 -11.90
N ALA A 77 -9.80 1.26 -11.64
CA ALA A 77 -9.67 2.58 -12.24
C ALA A 77 -8.32 3.25 -11.91
N CYS A 78 -7.77 2.93 -10.74
CA CYS A 78 -6.46 3.43 -10.30
C CYS A 78 -5.40 2.32 -10.28
N HIS A 79 -5.74 1.13 -9.78
CA HIS A 79 -4.76 0.05 -9.59
C HIS A 79 -4.59 -0.86 -10.82
N GLY A 80 -5.37 -0.67 -11.89
CA GLY A 80 -5.33 -1.48 -13.10
C GLY A 80 -6.05 -2.82 -12.96
N ALA A 81 -6.41 -3.42 -14.10
CA ALA A 81 -7.14 -4.70 -14.15
C ALA A 81 -6.37 -5.85 -13.50
N ASP A 82 -5.04 -5.88 -13.68
CA ASP A 82 -4.14 -6.88 -13.09
C ASP A 82 -3.56 -6.44 -11.74
N ALA A 83 -4.12 -5.39 -11.12
CA ALA A 83 -3.59 -4.79 -9.90
C ALA A 83 -2.09 -4.39 -10.00
N ALA A 84 -1.61 -4.09 -11.21
CA ALA A 84 -0.22 -3.72 -11.51
C ALA A 84 0.13 -2.27 -11.12
N GLY A 85 -0.87 -1.47 -10.75
CA GLY A 85 -0.71 -0.05 -10.44
C GLY A 85 -0.66 0.82 -11.70
N THR A 86 -0.90 2.12 -11.50
CA THR A 86 -0.86 3.15 -12.54
C THR A 86 -0.01 4.30 -12.01
N PRO A 87 1.28 4.39 -12.38
CA PRO A 87 2.20 5.41 -11.86
C PRO A 87 1.71 6.85 -12.03
N GLU A 88 1.03 7.13 -13.14
CA GLU A 88 0.46 8.45 -13.49
C GLU A 88 -0.63 8.89 -12.51
N LEU A 89 -1.29 7.92 -11.86
CA LEU A 89 -2.30 8.14 -10.82
C LEU A 89 -1.73 7.96 -9.41
N HIS A 90 -0.41 7.84 -9.27
CA HIS A 90 0.28 7.51 -8.02
C HIS A 90 -0.26 6.24 -7.33
N ALA A 91 -0.87 5.34 -8.10
CA ALA A 91 -1.50 4.13 -7.62
C ALA A 91 -0.49 2.97 -7.66
N PRO A 92 -0.05 2.44 -6.51
CA PRO A 92 0.98 1.41 -6.48
C PRO A 92 0.48 0.05 -6.98
N PRO A 93 1.40 -0.83 -7.44
CA PRO A 93 1.10 -2.24 -7.64
C PRO A 93 0.66 -2.90 -6.34
N LEU A 94 -0.47 -3.62 -6.41
CA LEU A 94 -0.99 -4.47 -5.33
C LEU A 94 -0.69 -5.95 -5.59
N ALA A 95 -0.65 -6.37 -6.86
CA ALA A 95 -0.30 -7.73 -7.24
C ALA A 95 1.08 -8.14 -6.70
N GLY A 96 1.19 -9.37 -6.19
CA GLY A 96 2.43 -9.91 -5.63
C GLY A 96 2.80 -9.37 -4.25
N ARG A 97 2.00 -8.50 -3.64
CA ARG A 97 2.18 -8.08 -2.24
C ARG A 97 1.54 -9.08 -1.29
N SER A 98 2.10 -9.21 -0.09
CA SER A 98 1.50 -10.05 0.96
C SER A 98 0.11 -9.51 1.33
N ASP A 99 -0.88 -10.39 1.35
CA ASP A 99 -2.27 -10.07 1.69
C ASP A 99 -2.42 -9.56 3.12
N TRP A 100 -1.69 -10.13 4.09
CA TRP A 100 -1.67 -9.62 5.46
C TRP A 100 -1.19 -8.15 5.51
N TYR A 101 -0.22 -7.79 4.68
CA TYR A 101 0.31 -6.43 4.64
C TYR A 101 -0.70 -5.48 4.01
N LEU A 102 -1.34 -5.89 2.90
CA LEU A 102 -2.38 -5.11 2.26
C LEU A 102 -3.59 -4.91 3.19
N LEU A 103 -4.02 -5.95 3.92
CA LEU A 103 -5.08 -5.85 4.91
C LEU A 103 -4.71 -4.85 6.01
N SER A 104 -3.48 -4.94 6.54
CA SER A 104 -2.97 -3.96 7.49
C SER A 104 -2.98 -2.54 6.92
N GLN A 105 -2.68 -2.33 5.63
CA GLN A 105 -2.75 -1.01 5.02
C GLN A 105 -4.18 -0.49 4.95
N LEU A 106 -5.14 -1.31 4.54
CA LEU A 106 -6.56 -0.93 4.49
C LEU A 106 -7.09 -0.60 5.89
N HIS A 107 -6.75 -1.39 6.91
CA HIS A 107 -7.08 -1.09 8.30
C HIS A 107 -6.48 0.23 8.77
N LYS A 108 -5.23 0.53 8.43
CA LYS A 108 -4.58 1.82 8.77
C LYS A 108 -5.26 3.00 8.08
N PHE A 109 -5.67 2.84 6.82
CA PHE A 109 -6.44 3.86 6.11
C PHE A 109 -7.81 4.07 6.78
N ARG A 110 -8.54 3.00 7.09
CA ARG A 110 -9.87 3.07 7.76
C ARG A 110 -9.77 3.67 9.16
N ALA A 111 -8.75 3.31 9.93
CA ALA A 111 -8.47 3.84 11.28
C ALA A 111 -7.91 5.27 11.28
N GLY A 112 -7.59 5.83 10.11
CA GLY A 112 -7.05 7.18 10.01
C GLY A 112 -5.62 7.30 10.55
N TRP A 113 -4.83 6.22 10.46
CA TRP A 113 -3.39 6.22 10.72
C TRP A 113 -2.57 6.53 9.46
N ARG A 114 -3.27 6.60 8.33
CA ARG A 114 -2.75 6.87 7.00
C ARG A 114 -3.81 7.64 6.22
N GLY A 115 -3.42 8.66 5.46
CA GLY A 115 -4.34 9.42 4.62
C GLY A 115 -5.23 10.44 5.34
N THR A 116 -4.84 10.94 6.52
CA THR A 116 -5.54 12.07 7.19
C THR A 116 -4.81 13.40 7.04
N ASP A 117 -3.54 13.38 6.63
CA ASP A 117 -2.75 14.59 6.41
C ASP A 117 -3.19 15.26 5.10
N THR A 118 -3.38 16.58 5.12
CA THR A 118 -3.87 17.36 3.96
C THR A 118 -2.87 17.36 2.80
N ALA A 119 -1.58 17.14 3.06
CA ALA A 119 -0.54 17.00 2.05
C ALA A 119 -0.41 15.55 1.51
N ASP A 120 -1.17 14.58 2.02
CA ASP A 120 -1.24 13.20 1.52
C ASP A 120 -2.55 12.96 0.74
N MET A 121 -2.73 13.69 -0.38
CA MET A 121 -3.96 13.62 -1.19
C MET A 121 -4.30 12.19 -1.65
N TRP A 122 -3.30 11.41 -2.08
CA TRP A 122 -3.50 10.04 -2.52
C TRP A 122 -3.83 9.11 -1.35
N GLY A 123 -3.24 9.37 -0.18
CA GLY A 123 -3.65 8.70 1.05
C GLY A 123 -5.09 9.00 1.44
N GLN A 124 -5.56 10.24 1.28
CA GLN A 124 -6.96 10.61 1.52
C GLN A 124 -7.91 9.87 0.57
N THR A 125 -7.55 9.74 -0.72
CA THR A 125 -8.33 8.93 -1.68
C THR A 125 -8.43 7.49 -1.21
N MET A 126 -7.33 6.86 -0.80
CA MET A 126 -7.36 5.49 -0.28
C MET A 126 -8.10 5.37 1.05
N ARG A 127 -8.04 6.39 1.91
CA ARG A 127 -8.85 6.46 3.13
C ARG A 127 -10.34 6.47 2.83
N ALA A 128 -10.78 7.30 1.87
CA ALA A 128 -12.18 7.35 1.46
C ALA A 128 -12.68 5.97 0.97
N ASN A 129 -11.88 5.28 0.16
CA ASN A 129 -12.19 3.92 -0.29
C ASN A 129 -12.18 2.89 0.85
N ALA A 130 -11.22 2.97 1.79
CA ALA A 130 -11.16 2.04 2.91
C ALA A 130 -12.34 2.19 3.89
N LEU A 131 -12.97 3.37 3.96
CA LEU A 131 -14.13 3.63 4.80
C LEU A 131 -15.42 2.99 4.27
N THR A 132 -15.49 2.61 2.99
CA THR A 132 -16.68 1.97 2.41
C THR A 132 -16.68 0.44 2.57
N MET A 133 -15.65 -0.13 3.18
CA MET A 133 -15.46 -1.58 3.30
C MET A 133 -15.38 -2.04 4.75
N ASP A 134 -16.12 -3.09 5.07
CA ASP A 134 -15.93 -3.87 6.29
C ASP A 134 -14.79 -4.90 6.13
N ASP A 135 -14.49 -5.65 7.19
CA ASP A 135 -13.39 -6.63 7.17
C ASP A 135 -13.63 -7.77 6.19
N THR A 136 -14.87 -8.23 6.07
CA THR A 136 -15.25 -9.27 5.10
C THR A 136 -14.97 -8.81 3.68
N THR A 137 -15.37 -7.57 3.35
CA THR A 137 -15.14 -6.97 2.03
C THR A 137 -13.65 -6.80 1.76
N MET A 138 -12.88 -6.31 2.73
CA MET A 138 -11.43 -6.19 2.62
C MET A 138 -10.76 -7.55 2.39
N VAL A 139 -11.14 -8.59 3.14
CA VAL A 139 -10.58 -9.93 2.97
C VAL A 139 -10.94 -10.51 1.59
N ASN A 140 -12.18 -10.34 1.14
CA ASN A 140 -12.63 -10.83 -0.17
C ASN A 140 -11.86 -10.17 -1.32
N VAL A 141 -11.74 -8.83 -1.34
CA VAL A 141 -11.01 -8.12 -2.41
C VAL A 141 -9.53 -8.47 -2.42
N LEU A 142 -8.91 -8.68 -1.25
CA LEU A 142 -7.52 -9.10 -1.16
C LEU A 142 -7.32 -10.55 -1.59
N ALA A 143 -8.24 -11.46 -1.25
CA ALA A 143 -8.22 -12.83 -1.75
C ALA A 143 -8.30 -12.86 -3.29
N TYR A 144 -9.12 -12.00 -3.90
CA TYR A 144 -9.16 -11.83 -5.34
C TYR A 144 -7.85 -11.25 -5.91
N ILE A 145 -7.28 -10.20 -5.31
CA ILE A 145 -5.99 -9.63 -5.77
C ILE A 145 -4.88 -10.69 -5.78
N GLN A 146 -4.91 -11.68 -4.88
CA GLN A 146 -3.93 -12.77 -4.89
C GLN A 146 -4.09 -13.76 -6.04
N THR A 147 -5.24 -13.80 -6.72
CA THR A 147 -5.39 -14.58 -7.95
C THR A 147 -4.78 -13.84 -9.16
N LEU A 148 -4.68 -12.50 -9.09
CA LEU A 148 -4.11 -11.62 -10.13
C LEU A 148 -2.57 -11.57 -10.10
N ARG A 149 -1.90 -12.61 -9.58
CA ARG A 149 -0.44 -12.65 -9.45
C ARG A 149 0.21 -12.26 -10.77
N GLN A 150 1.18 -11.32 -10.69
CA GLN A 150 1.89 -10.77 -11.84
C GLN A 150 2.18 -11.87 -12.85
N ALA A 151 1.65 -11.75 -14.07
CA ALA A 151 2.05 -12.62 -15.16
C ALA A 151 3.57 -12.52 -15.25
N SER A 152 4.24 -13.59 -14.86
CA SER A 152 5.68 -13.71 -14.81
C SER A 152 6.25 -13.47 -16.20
N ARG A 153 6.97 -12.36 -16.38
CA ARG A 153 8.13 -12.23 -17.27
C ARG A 153 9.09 -11.22 -16.67
#